data_AF-A0AAV4LL40-F1
#
_entry.id   AF-A0AAV4LL40-F1
#
_cell.length_a   1.000
_cell.length_b   1.000
_cell.length_c   1.000
_cell.angle_alpha   90.00
_cell.angle_beta   90.00
_cell.angle_gamma   90.00
#
_symmetry.space_group_name_H-M   'P 1'
#
loop_
_entity.id
_entity.type
_entity.pdbx_description
1 polymer ?
#
loop_
_entity_poly.entity_id
_entity_poly.type
_entity_poly.pdbx_seq_one_letter_code
_entity_poly.pdbx_strand_id
1 'polypeptide(L)'
;MERIFTISQVAEELDVSAGTIRNWEKEFSDFLVVRRDEQGNRYYTLADIEKFRRIAELREEGFSLGAIRKVFEKFTSGSVEVENSVTREENSLVPLNQAMIKTVISEQVQAAMQQVLLGIKEHIDQRFSQFEQSYSHLHGEVSLLKQEIDSVVNQLPEQTEAIKKSFEQMYKDLPDEVKLIKSDINRLLELRQIEAQKDRIERTDEILKELRVEKELRRQALKEWAKLGFFGRIGKDKDEYIERYVEEHFEEYMRKKEEDV
;
A
#
# COMPACT_ATOMS: atom_id res chain seq x y z
N MET A 1 21.65 -23.80 -5.09
CA MET A 1 21.40 -23.66 -6.54
C MET A 1 21.84 -22.25 -6.93
N GLU A 2 22.79 -22.11 -7.85
CA GLU A 2 23.11 -20.79 -8.41
C GLU A 2 21.91 -20.27 -9.20
N ARG A 3 21.55 -18.99 -9.03
CA ARG A 3 20.51 -18.35 -9.84
C ARG A 3 21.03 -18.18 -11.26
N ILE A 4 20.22 -18.61 -12.22
CA ILE A 4 20.53 -18.55 -13.65
C ILE A 4 19.65 -17.47 -14.28
N PHE A 5 20.26 -16.63 -15.12
CA PHE A 5 19.61 -15.51 -15.79
C PHE A 5 19.63 -15.70 -17.31
N THR A 6 18.58 -15.21 -17.96
CA THR A 6 18.48 -15.11 -19.42
C THR A 6 19.12 -13.82 -19.92
N ILE A 7 19.45 -13.75 -21.22
CA ILE A 7 20.03 -12.53 -21.80
C ILE A 7 19.13 -11.30 -21.64
N SER A 8 17.81 -11.50 -21.66
CA SER A 8 16.85 -10.41 -21.48
C SER A 8 16.89 -9.86 -20.05
N GLN A 9 16.98 -10.73 -19.05
CA GLN A 9 17.10 -10.32 -17.65
C GLN A 9 18.42 -9.59 -17.38
N VAL A 10 19.53 -10.06 -17.96
CA VAL A 10 20.83 -9.38 -17.83
C VAL A 10 20.83 -8.02 -18.53
N ALA A 11 20.22 -7.94 -19.71
CA ALA A 11 20.06 -6.69 -20.46
C ALA A 11 19.25 -5.64 -19.68
N GLU A 12 18.15 -6.07 -19.04
CA GLU A 12 17.31 -5.23 -18.20
C GLU A 12 18.04 -4.78 -16.92
N GLU A 13 18.76 -5.68 -16.25
CA GLU A 13 19.51 -5.36 -15.03
C GLU A 13 20.63 -4.33 -15.27
N LEU A 14 21.23 -4.33 -16.47
CA LEU A 14 22.35 -3.47 -16.83
C LEU A 14 21.96 -2.27 -17.70
N ASP A 15 20.66 -2.07 -17.94
CA ASP A 15 20.10 -1.03 -18.82
C ASP A 15 20.78 -0.94 -20.20
N VAL A 16 21.03 -2.10 -20.82
CA VAL A 16 21.65 -2.19 -22.16
C VAL A 16 20.89 -3.15 -23.06
N SER A 17 21.07 -3.02 -24.38
CA SER A 17 20.44 -3.97 -25.30
C SER A 17 21.02 -5.37 -25.17
N ALA A 18 20.20 -6.41 -25.39
CA ALA A 18 20.69 -7.79 -25.50
C ALA A 18 21.76 -7.96 -26.60
N GLY A 19 21.74 -7.12 -27.64
CA GLY A 19 22.80 -7.07 -28.66
C GLY A 19 24.13 -6.60 -28.09
N THR A 20 24.11 -5.62 -27.19
CA THR A 20 25.28 -5.09 -26.49
C THR A 20 25.96 -6.19 -25.65
N ILE A 21 25.17 -6.96 -24.89
CA ILE A 21 25.69 -8.09 -24.10
C ILE A 21 26.35 -9.16 -24.98
N ARG A 22 25.72 -9.50 -26.13
CA ARG A 22 26.33 -10.43 -27.11
C ARG A 22 27.62 -9.89 -27.71
N ASN A 23 27.68 -8.58 -27.95
CA ASN A 23 28.88 -7.96 -28.50
C ASN A 23 30.01 -7.93 -27.47
N TRP A 24 29.70 -7.60 -26.21
CA TRP A 24 30.67 -7.65 -25.12
C TRP A 24 31.18 -9.06 -24.87
N GLU A 25 30.33 -10.10 -24.90
CA GLU A 25 30.78 -11.49 -24.86
C GLU A 25 31.81 -11.80 -25.95
N LYS A 26 31.61 -11.29 -27.17
CA LYS A 26 32.56 -11.50 -28.28
C LYS A 26 33.86 -10.71 -28.10
N GLU A 27 33.77 -9.45 -27.70
CA GLU A 27 34.92 -8.55 -27.53
C GLU A 27 35.83 -8.96 -26.35
N PHE A 28 35.24 -9.60 -25.33
CA PHE A 28 35.91 -10.00 -24.10
C PHE A 28 35.99 -11.52 -23.94
N SER A 29 35.94 -12.27 -25.05
CA SER A 29 35.89 -13.74 -25.06
C SER A 29 37.05 -14.42 -24.32
N ASP A 30 38.17 -13.72 -24.14
CA ASP A 30 39.36 -14.22 -23.45
C ASP A 30 39.16 -14.40 -21.93
N PHE A 31 38.21 -13.66 -21.32
CA PHE A 31 37.96 -13.70 -19.86
C PHE A 31 36.47 -13.78 -19.49
N LEU A 32 35.59 -13.54 -20.46
CA LEU A 32 34.15 -13.61 -20.29
C LEU A 32 33.58 -14.66 -21.26
N VAL A 33 33.41 -15.88 -20.76
CA VAL A 33 32.83 -17.00 -21.51
C VAL A 33 31.47 -17.34 -20.92
N VAL A 34 30.40 -17.01 -21.65
CA VAL A 34 29.03 -17.26 -21.22
C VAL A 34 28.64 -18.70 -21.56
N ARG A 35 28.10 -19.41 -20.57
CA ARG A 35 27.71 -20.82 -20.74
C ARG A 35 26.46 -20.96 -21.61
N ARG A 36 26.25 -22.19 -22.11
CA ARG A 36 25.10 -22.55 -22.96
C ARG A 36 24.35 -23.72 -22.35
N ASP A 37 23.02 -23.70 -22.44
CA ASP A 37 22.18 -24.83 -22.06
C ASP A 37 22.18 -25.93 -23.14
N GLU A 38 21.46 -27.03 -22.89
CA GLU A 38 21.34 -28.16 -23.82
C GLU A 38 20.73 -27.77 -25.18
N GLN A 39 20.02 -26.64 -25.23
CA GLN A 39 19.36 -26.11 -26.42
C GLN A 39 20.22 -25.04 -27.14
N GLY A 40 21.43 -24.75 -26.62
CA GLY A 40 22.35 -23.76 -27.18
C GLY A 40 22.02 -22.31 -26.79
N ASN A 41 21.10 -22.08 -25.87
CA ASN A 41 20.77 -20.73 -25.37
C ASN A 41 21.81 -20.27 -24.35
N ARG A 42 22.07 -18.96 -24.34
CA ARG A 42 22.96 -18.34 -23.35
C ARG A 42 22.30 -18.27 -22.00
N TYR A 43 23.00 -18.70 -20.97
CA TYR A 43 22.60 -18.46 -19.60
C TYR A 43 23.75 -17.84 -18.81
N TYR A 44 23.38 -16.96 -17.88
CA TYR A 44 24.31 -16.13 -17.14
C TYR A 44 24.20 -16.46 -15.66
N THR A 45 25.35 -16.47 -14.99
CA THR A 45 25.43 -16.53 -13.53
C THR A 45 25.56 -15.12 -12.97
N LEU A 46 25.36 -14.95 -11.65
CA LEU A 46 25.63 -13.67 -10.98
C LEU A 46 27.05 -13.18 -11.22
N ALA A 47 28.03 -14.09 -11.29
CA ALA A 47 29.43 -13.74 -11.56
C ALA A 47 29.62 -13.20 -12.99
N ASP A 48 28.85 -13.67 -13.97
CA ASP A 48 28.89 -13.14 -15.34
C ASP A 48 28.29 -11.75 -15.41
N ILE A 49 27.18 -11.53 -14.70
CA ILE A 49 26.50 -10.23 -14.60
C ILE A 49 27.43 -9.19 -13.98
N GLU A 50 28.16 -9.54 -12.92
CA GLU A 50 29.12 -8.62 -12.29
C GLU A 50 30.22 -8.15 -13.25
N LYS A 51 30.74 -9.07 -14.09
CA LYS A 51 31.73 -8.70 -15.11
C LYS A 51 31.14 -7.75 -16.15
N PHE A 52 29.90 -8.01 -16.59
CA PHE A 52 29.22 -7.11 -17.52
C PHE A 52 28.90 -5.74 -16.89
N ARG A 53 28.53 -5.70 -15.61
CA ARG A 53 28.34 -4.46 -14.85
C ARG A 53 29.63 -3.64 -14.86
N ARG A 54 30.77 -4.27 -14.58
CA ARG A 54 32.06 -3.56 -14.58
C ARG A 54 32.44 -3.03 -15.97
N ILE A 55 32.11 -3.77 -17.03
CA ILE A 55 32.28 -3.29 -18.41
C ILE A 55 31.37 -2.09 -18.67
N ALA A 56 30.12 -2.11 -18.21
CA ALA A 56 29.16 -1.02 -18.39
C ALA A 56 29.61 0.26 -17.68
N GLU A 57 30.01 0.17 -16.41
CA GLU A 57 30.53 1.30 -15.62
C GLU A 57 31.72 1.98 -16.31
N LEU A 58 32.70 1.19 -16.75
CA LEU A 58 33.87 1.73 -17.44
C LEU A 58 33.51 2.36 -18.80
N ARG A 59 32.45 1.89 -19.46
CA ARG A 59 31.96 2.51 -20.70
C ARG A 59 31.28 3.84 -20.43
N GLU A 60 30.53 3.95 -19.33
CA GLU A 60 29.90 5.19 -18.88
C GLU A 60 30.95 6.23 -18.45
N GLU A 61 32.04 5.79 -17.81
CA GLU A 61 33.20 6.63 -17.49
C GLU A 61 34.02 7.08 -18.74
N GLY A 62 33.64 6.63 -19.94
CA GLY A 62 34.23 7.07 -21.20
C GLY A 62 35.39 6.23 -21.72
N PHE A 63 35.69 5.08 -21.10
CA PHE A 63 36.75 4.20 -21.60
C PHE A 63 36.33 3.47 -22.90
N SER A 64 37.28 3.33 -23.82
CA SER A 64 37.08 2.50 -25.02
C SER A 64 37.10 1.01 -24.65
N LEU A 65 36.37 0.16 -25.37
CA LEU A 65 36.39 -1.30 -25.13
C LEU A 65 37.82 -1.88 -25.18
N GLY A 66 38.69 -1.33 -26.02
CA GLY A 66 40.10 -1.72 -26.07
C GLY A 66 40.91 -1.32 -24.83
N ALA A 67 40.62 -0.16 -24.23
CA ALA A 67 41.22 0.23 -22.95
C ALA A 67 40.74 -0.66 -21.81
N ILE A 68 39.43 -0.94 -21.78
CA ILE A 68 38.81 -1.84 -20.80
C ILE A 68 39.42 -3.24 -20.91
N ARG A 69 39.58 -3.78 -22.12
CA ARG A 69 40.22 -5.08 -22.36
C ARG A 69 41.64 -5.12 -21.78
N LYS A 70 42.46 -4.11 -22.03
CA LYS A 70 43.83 -4.01 -21.50
C LYS A 70 43.87 -3.95 -19.97
N VAL A 71 42.88 -3.31 -19.35
CA VAL A 71 42.76 -3.28 -17.89
C VAL A 71 42.50 -4.69 -17.37
N PHE A 72 41.52 -5.41 -17.93
CA PHE A 72 41.21 -6.79 -17.54
C PHE A 72 42.36 -7.77 -17.81
N GLU A 73 43.08 -7.64 -18.93
CA GLU A 73 44.27 -8.45 -19.23
C GLU A 73 45.40 -8.25 -18.21
N LYS A 74 45.61 -7.02 -17.73
CA LYS A 74 46.62 -6.72 -16.70
C LYS A 74 46.25 -7.28 -15.33
N PHE A 75 44.96 -7.30 -15.00
CA PHE A 75 44.48 -7.88 -13.74
C PHE A 75 44.54 -9.42 -13.73
N THR A 76 44.45 -10.08 -14.89
CA THR A 76 44.52 -11.55 -14.98
C THR A 76 45.95 -12.09 -15.15
N SER A 77 46.88 -11.30 -15.68
CA SER A 77 48.24 -11.74 -16.02
C SER A 77 49.35 -11.31 -15.04
N GLY A 78 49.01 -10.65 -13.93
CA GLY A 78 49.89 -10.55 -12.74
C GLY A 78 51.32 -10.04 -12.95
N SER A 79 51.62 -9.34 -14.05
CA SER A 79 52.99 -8.98 -14.42
C SER A 79 53.03 -7.54 -14.92
N VAL A 80 53.52 -6.63 -14.09
CA VAL A 80 53.91 -5.28 -14.52
C VAL A 80 55.39 -5.34 -14.88
N GLU A 81 55.70 -5.51 -16.15
CA GLU A 81 57.00 -5.13 -16.72
C GLU A 81 56.77 -4.13 -17.85
N VAL A 82 57.31 -2.93 -17.65
CA VAL A 82 57.38 -1.88 -18.67
C VAL A 82 58.68 -2.09 -19.43
N GLU A 83 58.60 -2.79 -20.55
CA GLU A 83 59.73 -2.91 -21.47
C GLU A 83 59.77 -1.68 -22.38
N ASN A 84 60.84 -0.89 -22.26
CA ASN A 84 61.10 0.25 -23.13
C ASN A 84 62.35 -0.09 -23.96
N SER A 85 62.15 -0.59 -25.17
CA SER A 85 63.22 -0.87 -26.13
C SER A 85 63.33 0.28 -27.14
N VAL A 86 64.44 1.03 -27.09
CA VAL A 86 64.92 1.80 -28.24
C VAL A 86 66.42 1.57 -28.37
N THR A 87 66.77 0.76 -29.37
CA THR A 87 68.10 0.67 -29.97
C THR A 87 68.41 1.92 -30.79
N ARG A 88 69.58 2.54 -30.61
CA ARG A 88 70.45 2.92 -31.75
C ARG A 88 71.82 3.47 -31.33
N GLU A 89 72.81 3.05 -32.10
CA GLU A 89 74.23 3.38 -32.06
C GLU A 89 74.57 4.83 -32.50
N GLU A 90 75.75 5.26 -32.05
CA GLU A 90 76.84 5.94 -32.80
C GLU A 90 77.19 7.44 -32.55
N ASN A 91 78.39 7.61 -31.96
CA ASN A 91 79.47 8.62 -32.11
C ASN A 91 79.17 10.11 -32.42
N SER A 92 79.61 11.02 -31.52
CA SER A 92 80.83 11.85 -31.70
C SER A 92 80.85 13.15 -30.83
N LEU A 93 81.86 13.21 -29.95
CA LEU A 93 82.59 14.30 -29.27
C LEU A 93 82.13 15.79 -29.37
N VAL A 94 81.67 16.35 -28.23
CA VAL A 94 81.90 17.76 -27.78
C VAL A 94 82.06 17.77 -26.24
N PRO A 95 83.27 17.79 -25.63
CA PRO A 95 83.39 17.20 -24.28
C PRO A 95 83.16 18.07 -23.03
N LEU A 96 83.34 19.40 -22.98
CA LEU A 96 83.54 20.05 -21.65
C LEU A 96 82.52 21.11 -21.19
N ASN A 97 82.07 22.06 -22.01
CA ASN A 97 81.11 23.09 -21.55
C ASN A 97 79.63 22.70 -21.70
N GLN A 98 79.30 21.74 -22.54
CA GLN A 98 77.94 21.18 -22.62
C GLN A 98 77.65 20.17 -21.51
N ALA A 99 78.68 19.50 -20.96
CA ALA A 99 78.50 18.51 -19.90
C ALA A 99 78.02 19.18 -18.61
N MET A 100 78.66 20.25 -18.13
CA MET A 100 78.20 20.95 -16.90
C MET A 100 76.80 21.56 -17.06
N ILE A 101 76.47 22.14 -18.21
CA ILE A 101 75.14 22.69 -18.49
C ILE A 101 74.09 21.57 -18.62
N LYS A 102 74.38 20.45 -19.31
CA LYS A 102 73.49 19.28 -19.36
C LYS A 102 73.27 18.65 -17.99
N THR A 103 74.29 18.59 -17.14
CA THR A 103 74.22 17.90 -15.84
C THR A 103 73.42 18.71 -14.81
N VAL A 104 73.61 20.04 -14.74
CA VAL A 104 72.85 20.90 -13.83
C VAL A 104 71.39 21.08 -14.28
N ILE A 105 71.16 21.23 -15.60
CA ILE A 105 69.79 21.27 -16.14
C ILE A 105 69.12 19.90 -15.97
N SER A 106 69.83 18.78 -16.11
CA SER A 106 69.25 17.45 -15.89
C SER A 106 68.91 17.20 -14.42
N GLU A 107 69.76 17.60 -13.47
CA GLU A 107 69.46 17.42 -12.03
C GLU A 107 68.27 18.26 -11.56
N GLN A 108 68.18 19.54 -11.98
CA GLN A 108 67.02 20.38 -11.65
C GLN A 108 65.73 19.87 -12.31
N VAL A 109 65.80 19.44 -13.57
CA VAL A 109 64.64 18.84 -14.27
C VAL A 109 64.25 17.50 -13.64
N GLN A 110 65.20 16.70 -13.17
CA GLN A 110 64.95 15.42 -12.52
C GLN A 110 64.38 15.58 -11.10
N ALA A 111 64.83 16.58 -10.35
CA ALA A 111 64.23 16.98 -9.07
C ALA A 111 62.80 17.52 -9.26
N ALA A 112 62.57 18.37 -10.27
CA ALA A 112 61.23 18.84 -10.63
C ALA A 112 60.30 17.68 -11.05
N MET A 113 60.81 16.74 -11.85
CA MET A 113 60.08 15.54 -12.25
C MET A 113 59.72 14.65 -11.04
N GLN A 114 60.64 14.49 -10.09
CA GLN A 114 60.38 13.76 -8.84
C GLN A 114 59.30 14.44 -7.99
N GLN A 115 59.31 15.77 -7.89
CA GLN A 115 58.25 16.50 -7.17
C GLN A 115 56.88 16.34 -7.84
N VAL A 116 56.82 16.40 -9.18
CA VAL A 116 55.57 16.17 -9.92
C VAL A 116 55.06 14.73 -9.70
N LEU A 117 55.95 13.73 -9.79
CA LEU A 117 55.60 12.32 -9.52
C LEU A 117 55.11 12.12 -8.08
N LEU A 118 55.75 12.76 -7.10
CA LEU A 118 55.35 12.68 -5.70
C LEU A 118 53.95 13.28 -5.49
N GLY A 119 53.70 14.46 -6.07
CA GLY A 119 52.39 15.12 -5.99
C GLY A 119 51.28 14.33 -6.68
N ILE A 120 51.58 13.67 -7.81
CA ILE A 120 50.63 12.75 -8.47
C ILE A 120 50.33 11.56 -7.56
N LYS A 121 51.35 10.97 -6.93
CA LYS A 121 51.18 9.84 -6.01
C LYS A 121 50.32 10.24 -4.80
N GLU A 122 50.61 11.38 -4.17
CA GLU A 122 49.83 11.89 -3.03
C GLU A 122 48.37 12.15 -3.42
N HIS A 123 48.13 12.71 -4.60
CA HIS A 123 46.76 12.90 -5.11
C HIS A 123 46.03 11.58 -5.34
N ILE A 124 46.71 10.56 -5.89
CA ILE A 124 46.14 9.22 -6.08
C ILE A 124 45.80 8.61 -4.73
N ASP A 125 46.72 8.65 -3.77
CA ASP A 125 46.54 8.10 -2.43
C ASP A 125 45.38 8.80 -1.70
N GLN A 126 45.27 10.14 -1.83
CA GLN A 126 44.18 10.91 -1.25
C GLN A 126 42.82 10.55 -1.87
N ARG A 127 42.75 10.44 -3.19
CA ARG A 127 41.52 10.05 -3.90
C ARG A 127 41.11 8.62 -3.57
N PHE A 128 42.08 7.71 -3.45
CA PHE A 128 41.83 6.34 -3.04
C PHE A 128 41.28 6.27 -1.61
N SER A 129 41.87 7.02 -0.67
CA SER A 129 41.35 7.09 0.70
C SER A 129 39.94 7.68 0.78
N GLN A 130 39.62 8.70 -0.04
CA GLN A 130 38.27 9.27 -0.10
C GLN A 130 37.25 8.25 -0.64
N PHE A 131 37.67 7.51 -1.67
CA PHE A 131 36.86 6.45 -2.25
C PHE A 131 36.56 5.34 -1.23
N GLU A 132 37.58 4.83 -0.52
CA GLU A 132 37.41 3.80 0.51
C GLU A 132 36.44 4.25 1.62
N GLN A 133 36.53 5.51 2.06
CA GLN A 133 35.60 6.08 3.03
C GLN A 133 34.17 6.11 2.50
N SER A 134 33.99 6.57 1.26
CA SER A 134 32.68 6.66 0.62
C SER A 134 32.07 5.27 0.40
N TYR A 135 32.88 4.30 -0.03
CA TYR A 135 32.49 2.91 -0.22
C TYR A 135 32.05 2.28 1.10
N SER A 136 32.84 2.44 2.16
CA SER A 136 32.49 1.92 3.49
C SER A 136 31.20 2.54 4.02
N HIS A 137 30.99 3.84 3.80
CA HIS A 137 29.77 4.52 4.22
C HIS A 137 28.54 3.99 3.48
N LEU A 138 28.60 3.96 2.15
CA LEU A 138 27.53 3.45 1.29
C LEU A 138 27.21 1.98 1.62
N HIS A 139 28.23 1.15 1.83
CA HIS A 139 28.04 -0.25 2.20
C HIS A 139 27.29 -0.39 3.52
N GLY A 140 27.61 0.46 4.51
CA GLY A 140 26.88 0.53 5.78
C GLY A 140 25.41 0.91 5.58
N GLU A 141 25.12 1.93 4.77
CA GLU A 141 23.75 2.35 4.46
C GLU A 141 22.96 1.25 3.76
N VAL A 142 23.54 0.61 2.74
CA VAL A 142 22.92 -0.51 2.04
C VAL A 142 22.64 -1.67 2.99
N SER A 143 23.56 -1.95 3.92
CA SER A 143 23.35 -3.00 4.92
C SER A 143 22.18 -2.69 5.86
N LEU A 144 22.04 -1.44 6.30
CA LEU A 144 20.92 -0.99 7.14
C LEU A 144 19.60 -1.07 6.38
N LEU A 145 19.56 -0.55 5.15
CA LEU A 145 18.37 -0.63 4.29
C LEU A 145 17.94 -2.08 4.04
N LYS A 146 18.90 -2.98 3.81
CA LYS A 146 18.61 -4.40 3.64
C LYS A 146 17.99 -5.00 4.90
N GLN A 147 18.49 -4.66 6.09
CA GLN A 147 17.92 -5.11 7.36
C GLN A 147 16.49 -4.59 7.56
N GLU A 148 16.22 -3.32 7.22
CA GLU A 148 14.87 -2.75 7.28
C GLU A 148 13.90 -3.47 6.33
N ILE A 149 14.32 -3.69 5.08
CA ILE A 149 13.54 -4.44 4.08
C ILE A 149 13.25 -5.85 4.58
N ASP A 150 14.28 -6.57 5.07
CA ASP A 150 14.11 -7.93 5.59
C ASP A 150 13.14 -7.96 6.78
N SER A 151 13.20 -6.97 7.67
CA SER A 151 12.26 -6.85 8.78
C SER A 151 10.82 -6.69 8.30
N VAL A 152 10.58 -5.78 7.35
CA VAL A 152 9.23 -5.53 6.81
C VAL A 152 8.71 -6.75 6.05
N VAL A 153 9.54 -7.33 5.19
CA VAL A 153 9.18 -8.50 4.38
C VAL A 153 8.86 -9.70 5.27
N ASN A 154 9.57 -9.89 6.37
CA ASN A 154 9.31 -10.99 7.30
C ASN A 154 8.04 -10.79 8.15
N GLN A 155 7.59 -9.54 8.37
CA GLN A 155 6.37 -9.24 9.13
C GLN A 155 5.09 -9.29 8.27
N LEU A 156 5.18 -9.02 6.97
CA LEU A 156 4.03 -9.01 6.06
C LEU A 156 3.19 -10.30 6.07
N PRO A 157 3.77 -11.52 6.08
CA PRO A 157 3.00 -12.76 6.12
C PRO A 157 2.14 -12.90 7.37
N GLU A 158 2.68 -12.55 8.54
CA GLU A 158 1.97 -12.65 9.81
C GLU A 158 0.77 -11.69 9.85
N GLN A 159 0.97 -10.44 9.40
CA GLN A 159 -0.12 -9.47 9.30
C GLN A 159 -1.20 -9.92 8.31
N THR A 160 -0.79 -10.47 7.16
CA THR A 160 -1.72 -10.97 6.14
C THR A 160 -2.55 -12.13 6.68
N GLU A 161 -1.93 -13.07 7.39
CA GLU A 161 -2.62 -14.21 8.00
C GLU A 161 -3.55 -13.78 9.14
N ALA A 162 -3.16 -12.80 9.96
CA ALA A 162 -4.02 -12.25 11.00
C ALA A 162 -5.28 -11.59 10.42
N ILE A 163 -5.13 -10.79 9.35
CA ILE A 163 -6.26 -10.19 8.63
C ILE A 163 -7.17 -11.27 8.06
N LYS A 164 -6.58 -12.29 7.41
CA LYS A 164 -7.35 -13.40 6.83
C LYS A 164 -8.18 -14.14 7.89
N LYS A 165 -7.58 -14.47 9.03
CA LYS A 165 -8.29 -15.10 10.17
C LYS A 165 -9.40 -14.22 10.71
N SER A 166 -9.18 -12.91 10.81
CA SER A 166 -10.21 -11.96 11.25
C SER A 166 -11.40 -11.96 10.29
N PHE A 167 -11.17 -11.98 8.98
CA PHE A 167 -12.24 -12.07 7.98
C PHE A 167 -12.96 -13.41 8.03
N GLU A 168 -12.23 -14.53 8.13
CA GLU A 168 -12.84 -15.86 8.24
C GLU A 168 -13.75 -15.98 9.47
N GLN A 169 -13.34 -15.42 10.60
CA GLN A 169 -14.16 -15.38 11.81
C GLN A 169 -15.41 -14.52 11.61
N MET A 170 -15.28 -13.33 11.02
CA MET A 170 -16.42 -12.47 10.71
C MET A 170 -17.44 -13.17 9.78
N TYR A 171 -16.96 -13.85 8.73
CA TYR A 171 -17.82 -14.62 7.83
C TYR A 171 -18.56 -15.76 8.54
N LYS A 172 -17.92 -16.38 9.54
CA LYS A 172 -18.49 -17.47 10.32
C LYS A 172 -19.58 -16.99 11.28
N ASP A 173 -19.43 -15.79 11.84
CA ASP A 173 -20.37 -15.24 12.83
C ASP A 173 -21.57 -14.53 12.18
N LEU A 174 -21.42 -14.06 10.94
CA LEU A 174 -22.45 -13.34 10.18
C LEU A 174 -23.84 -14.05 10.14
N PRO A 175 -23.95 -15.37 9.95
CA PRO A 175 -25.26 -16.03 9.89
C PRO A 175 -26.04 -15.96 11.21
N ASP A 176 -25.35 -16.06 12.35
CA ASP A 176 -25.98 -15.99 13.68
C ASP A 176 -26.45 -14.57 13.99
N GLU A 177 -25.68 -13.55 13.61
CA GLU A 177 -26.11 -12.15 13.68
C GLU A 177 -27.36 -11.89 12.84
N VAL A 178 -27.37 -12.36 11.59
CA VAL A 178 -28.53 -12.23 10.70
C VAL A 178 -29.75 -12.95 11.27
N LYS A 179 -29.56 -14.12 11.89
CA LYS A 179 -30.63 -14.87 12.55
C LYS A 179 -31.20 -14.10 13.74
N LEU A 180 -30.34 -13.49 14.56
CA LEU A 180 -30.75 -12.66 15.69
C LEU A 180 -31.56 -11.46 15.22
N ILE A 181 -31.06 -10.72 14.22
CA ILE A 181 -31.76 -9.56 13.64
C ILE A 181 -33.13 -9.96 13.08
N LYS A 182 -33.23 -11.10 12.38
CA LYS A 182 -34.51 -11.61 11.88
C LYS A 182 -35.50 -11.89 13.02
N SER A 183 -35.02 -12.47 14.13
CA SER A 183 -35.85 -12.72 15.31
C SER A 183 -36.36 -11.42 15.92
N ASP A 184 -35.49 -10.42 16.08
CA ASP A 184 -35.87 -9.11 16.62
C ASP A 184 -36.87 -8.38 15.72
N ILE A 185 -36.68 -8.43 14.40
CA ILE A 185 -37.64 -7.89 13.43
C ILE A 185 -39.00 -8.56 13.60
N ASN A 186 -39.05 -9.90 13.70
CA ASN A 186 -40.32 -10.61 13.87
C ASN A 186 -41.01 -10.21 15.18
N ARG A 187 -40.27 -10.11 16.29
CA ARG A 187 -40.81 -9.65 17.57
C ARG A 187 -41.37 -8.23 17.49
N LEU A 188 -40.67 -7.32 16.81
CA LEU A 188 -41.15 -5.94 16.61
C LEU A 188 -42.43 -5.90 15.76
N LEU A 189 -42.54 -6.76 14.75
CA LEU A 189 -43.75 -6.88 13.94
C LEU A 189 -44.93 -7.40 14.78
N GLU A 190 -44.72 -8.38 15.64
CA GLU A 190 -45.73 -8.88 16.57
C GLU A 190 -46.20 -7.78 17.55
N LEU A 191 -45.27 -7.07 18.17
CA LEU A 191 -45.59 -5.96 19.08
C LEU A 191 -46.43 -4.89 18.38
N ARG A 192 -46.08 -4.54 17.14
CA ARG A 192 -46.84 -3.58 16.34
C ARG A 192 -48.28 -4.04 16.06
N GLN A 193 -48.48 -5.34 15.83
CA GLN A 193 -49.82 -5.89 15.63
C GLN A 193 -50.66 -5.83 16.91
N ILE A 194 -50.04 -6.11 18.06
CA ILE A 194 -50.69 -6.02 19.38
C ILE A 194 -51.08 -4.57 19.68
N GLU A 195 -50.19 -3.60 19.46
CA GLU A 195 -50.49 -2.17 19.65
C GLU A 195 -51.69 -1.74 18.79
N ALA A 196 -51.71 -2.15 17.51
CA ALA A 196 -52.83 -1.87 16.63
C ALA A 196 -54.15 -2.56 17.05
N GLN A 197 -54.08 -3.71 17.74
CA GLN A 197 -55.25 -4.35 18.34
C GLN A 197 -55.73 -3.58 19.57
N LYS A 198 -54.81 -3.13 20.43
CA LYS A 198 -55.09 -2.33 21.61
C LYS A 198 -55.81 -1.03 21.26
N ASP A 199 -55.31 -0.27 20.26
CA ASP A 199 -55.97 0.96 19.79
C ASP A 199 -57.42 0.72 19.33
N ARG A 200 -57.68 -0.44 18.69
CA ARG A 200 -59.04 -0.82 18.27
C ARG A 200 -59.93 -1.13 19.47
N ILE A 201 -59.40 -1.81 20.48
CA ILE A 201 -60.12 -2.14 21.71
C ILE A 201 -60.47 -0.85 22.44
N GLU A 202 -59.51 0.07 22.60
CA GLU A 202 -59.72 1.35 23.27
C GLU A 202 -60.84 2.16 22.59
N ARG A 203 -60.83 2.28 21.25
CA ARG A 203 -61.95 2.92 20.51
C ARG A 203 -63.28 2.21 20.70
N THR A 204 -63.26 0.89 20.77
CA THR A 204 -64.49 0.11 20.99
C THR A 204 -65.03 0.34 22.40
N ASP A 205 -64.15 0.41 23.40
CA ASP A 205 -64.52 0.69 24.79
C ASP A 205 -65.07 2.12 24.95
N GLU A 206 -64.52 3.10 24.24
CA GLU A 206 -65.06 4.47 24.15
C GLU A 206 -66.50 4.46 23.59
N ILE A 207 -66.73 3.81 22.45
CA ILE A 207 -68.08 3.68 21.87
C ILE A 207 -69.03 2.96 22.84
N LEU A 208 -68.58 1.89 23.50
CA LEU A 208 -69.38 1.17 24.47
C LEU A 208 -69.72 2.03 25.69
N LYS A 209 -68.83 2.94 26.12
CA LYS A 209 -69.09 3.92 27.18
C LYS A 209 -70.21 4.88 26.75
N GLU A 210 -70.11 5.45 25.54
CA GLU A 210 -71.11 6.35 24.95
C GLU A 210 -72.48 5.69 24.83
N LEU A 211 -72.56 4.49 24.23
CA LEU A 211 -73.82 3.74 24.09
C LEU A 211 -74.47 3.42 25.44
N ARG A 212 -73.65 3.16 26.48
CA ARG A 212 -74.15 2.87 27.83
C ARG A 212 -74.78 4.12 28.46
N VAL A 213 -74.18 5.29 28.22
CA VAL A 213 -74.74 6.58 28.62
C VAL A 213 -76.01 6.90 27.86
N GLU A 214 -76.01 6.77 26.54
CA GLU A 214 -77.18 7.02 25.70
C GLU A 214 -78.39 6.16 26.13
N LYS A 215 -78.15 4.88 26.41
CA LYS A 215 -79.20 3.96 26.89
C LYS A 215 -79.80 4.40 28.22
N GLU A 216 -79.00 4.92 29.14
CA GLU A 216 -79.49 5.44 30.41
C GLU A 216 -80.24 6.77 30.21
N LEU A 217 -79.70 7.63 29.34
CA LEU A 217 -80.33 8.74 28.62
C LEU A 217 -81.80 8.49 28.30
N ARG A 218 -81.98 7.55 27.37
CA ARG A 218 -83.29 7.17 26.83
C ARG A 218 -84.21 6.60 27.91
N ARG A 219 -83.69 5.87 28.90
CA ARG A 219 -84.50 5.38 30.04
C ARG A 219 -85.00 6.53 30.92
N GLN A 220 -84.17 7.55 31.17
CA GLN A 220 -84.57 8.73 31.93
C GLN A 220 -85.61 9.55 31.13
N ALA A 221 -85.36 9.80 29.85
CA ALA A 221 -86.28 10.46 28.94
C ALA A 221 -87.67 9.80 28.93
N LEU A 222 -87.72 8.47 28.87
CA LEU A 222 -88.97 7.70 28.91
C LEU A 222 -89.73 7.90 30.22
N LYS A 223 -89.04 7.97 31.36
CA LYS A 223 -89.65 8.24 32.67
C LYS A 223 -90.19 9.67 32.74
N GLU A 224 -89.46 10.66 32.23
CA GLU A 224 -89.92 12.06 32.19
C GLU A 224 -91.11 12.24 31.24
N TRP A 225 -91.06 11.65 30.05
CA TRP A 225 -92.18 11.64 29.12
C TRP A 225 -93.44 11.03 29.74
N ALA A 226 -93.29 9.97 30.54
CA ALA A 226 -94.38 9.35 31.27
C ALA A 226 -95.08 10.33 32.24
N LYS A 227 -94.36 11.30 32.80
CA LYS A 227 -94.86 12.31 33.75
C LYS A 227 -95.60 13.49 33.11
N LEU A 228 -95.32 13.83 31.84
CA LEU A 228 -95.88 15.02 31.16
C LEU A 228 -97.42 15.03 31.00
N GLY A 229 -98.13 13.93 31.27
CA GLY A 229 -99.60 13.84 31.19
C GLY A 229 -100.16 13.99 29.76
N PHE A 230 -101.50 13.97 29.60
CA PHE A 230 -102.16 14.06 28.28
C PHE A 230 -101.85 15.39 27.58
N PHE A 231 -102.06 16.53 28.26
CA PHE A 231 -101.88 17.86 27.68
C PHE A 231 -100.41 18.22 27.38
N GLY A 232 -99.45 17.71 28.17
CA GLY A 232 -98.02 17.97 27.93
C GLY A 232 -97.43 17.21 26.73
N ARG A 233 -98.14 16.21 26.21
CA ARG A 233 -97.75 15.41 25.03
C ARG A 233 -98.47 15.84 23.74
N ILE A 234 -99.47 16.72 23.82
CA ILE A 234 -100.24 17.13 22.63
C ILE A 234 -99.29 17.82 21.64
N GLY A 235 -99.26 17.30 20.40
CA GLY A 235 -98.45 17.84 19.30
C GLY A 235 -96.95 17.50 19.35
N LYS A 236 -96.50 16.63 20.27
CA LYS A 236 -95.11 16.17 20.34
C LYS A 236 -95.00 14.70 19.95
N ASP A 237 -94.06 14.38 19.08
CA ASP A 237 -93.68 13.00 18.83
C ASP A 237 -92.82 12.46 19.99
N LYS A 238 -93.07 11.21 20.39
CA LYS A 238 -92.40 10.59 21.54
C LYS A 238 -90.92 10.33 21.25
N ASP A 239 -90.61 9.84 20.05
CA ASP A 239 -89.25 9.48 19.69
C ASP A 239 -88.42 10.75 19.48
N GLU A 240 -89.00 11.78 18.84
CA GLU A 240 -88.38 13.11 18.70
C GLU A 240 -88.13 13.80 20.06
N TYR A 241 -89.01 13.59 21.05
CA TYR A 241 -88.77 14.09 22.41
C TYR A 241 -87.60 13.36 23.08
N ILE A 242 -87.53 12.04 22.94
CA ILE A 242 -86.47 11.22 23.56
C ILE A 242 -85.11 11.53 22.94
N GLU A 243 -85.04 11.68 21.61
CA GLU A 243 -83.78 12.03 20.92
C GLU A 243 -83.25 13.39 21.38
N ARG A 244 -84.11 14.42 21.38
CA ARG A 244 -83.73 15.76 21.86
C ARG A 244 -83.28 15.75 23.33
N TYR A 245 -83.97 14.99 24.18
CA TYR A 245 -83.59 14.86 25.59
C TYR A 245 -82.19 14.25 25.73
N VAL A 246 -81.89 13.20 24.96
CA VAL A 246 -80.57 12.58 24.94
C VAL A 246 -79.52 13.59 24.48
N GLU A 247 -79.73 14.26 23.34
CA GLU A 247 -78.79 15.27 22.81
C GLU A 247 -78.48 16.40 23.80
N GLU A 248 -79.52 16.95 24.44
CA GLU A 248 -79.37 18.06 25.40
C GLU A 248 -78.60 17.66 26.67
N HIS A 249 -78.68 16.40 27.09
CA HIS A 249 -78.12 15.94 28.37
C HIS A 249 -76.87 15.07 28.22
N PHE A 250 -76.50 14.67 27.00
CA PHE A 250 -75.42 13.71 26.74
C PHE A 250 -74.06 14.21 27.23
N GLU A 251 -73.62 15.39 26.80
CA GLU A 251 -72.31 15.94 27.17
C GLU A 251 -72.18 16.21 28.67
N GLU A 252 -73.23 16.77 29.30
CA GLU A 252 -73.22 17.03 30.74
C GLU A 252 -73.16 15.74 31.55
N TYR A 253 -73.87 14.70 31.11
CA TYR A 253 -73.86 13.39 31.76
C TYR A 253 -72.51 12.68 31.60
N MET A 254 -71.89 12.76 30.42
CA MET A 254 -70.55 12.24 30.17
C MET A 254 -69.51 12.92 31.07
N ARG A 255 -69.53 14.25 31.18
CA ARG A 255 -68.60 15.01 32.02
C ARG A 255 -68.71 14.64 33.51
N LYS A 256 -69.93 14.56 34.05
CA LYS A 256 -70.15 14.16 35.46
C LYS A 256 -69.65 12.75 35.75
N LYS A 257 -69.77 11.83 34.79
CA LYS A 257 -69.29 10.44 34.91
C LYS A 257 -67.77 10.32 34.84
N GLU A 258 -67.07 11.29 34.25
CA GLU A 258 -65.59 11.32 34.19
C GLU A 258 -64.96 11.90 35.44
N GLU A 259 -65.67 12.76 36.18
CA GLU A 259 -65.21 13.31 37.46
C GLU A 259 -65.35 12.32 38.64
N ASP A 260 -66.14 11.25 38.47
CA ASP A 260 -66.46 10.24 39.49
C ASP A 260 -65.57 8.97 39.44
N VAL A 261 -64.63 8.86 38.48
CA VAL A 261 -63.73 7.69 38.26
C VAL A 261 -62.29 8.04 38.60
#